data_AF-A0A660HXK9-F1
#
_entry.id   AF-A0A660HXK9-F1
#
_cell.length_a   1.000
_cell.length_b   1.000
_cell.length_c   1.000
_cell.angle_alpha   90.00
_cell.angle_beta   90.00
_cell.angle_gamma   90.00
#
_symmetry.space_group_name_H-M   'P 1'
#
loop_
_entity.id
_entity.type
_entity.pdbx_description
1 polymer ?
#
loop_
_entity_poly.entity_id
_entity_poly.type
_entity_poly.pdbx_seq_one_letter_code
_entity_poly.pdbx_strand_id
1 'polypeptide(L)'
;MRIKVATSDSSKEKLNRIRERLEATREKMEVEALAFIEATKQFVSEWIQREIEMAVCSPESSAFPENIRFDSGKPDKSKLGPNELSLKVSDIVETHLNRDNYWIHRKALFQPDISRDYVEFKKEKIQKELTSSVRIIIGCTTEVFWELEEGEPEQKGWVKERGKRKYVCFLRLSDEMTASLDRYLKLCEEFFILNHEMKQEMLKIEGKNPDDKTFMHRS
;
A
#
# COMPACT_ATOMS: atom_id res chain seq x y z
N MET A 1 40.71 -45.12 -8.97
CA MET A 1 40.27 -43.99 -8.12
C MET A 1 39.15 -43.27 -8.85
N ARG A 2 37.88 -43.45 -8.44
CA ARG A 2 36.72 -42.76 -9.04
C ARG A 2 36.42 -41.56 -8.18
N ILE A 3 36.68 -40.36 -8.68
CA ILE A 3 36.30 -39.12 -8.00
C ILE A 3 34.79 -39.01 -8.11
N LYS A 4 34.11 -39.20 -6.97
CA LYS A 4 32.67 -38.98 -6.83
C LYS A 4 32.36 -37.52 -7.13
N VAL A 5 31.36 -37.33 -7.97
CA VAL A 5 30.69 -36.07 -8.30
C VAL A 5 30.24 -35.37 -7.01
N ALA A 6 31.02 -34.41 -6.53
CA ALA A 6 30.73 -33.63 -5.31
C ALA A 6 29.91 -32.35 -5.59
N THR A 7 29.43 -32.17 -6.83
CA THR A 7 28.76 -30.93 -7.27
C THR A 7 27.25 -30.90 -7.00
N SER A 8 26.58 -32.05 -6.81
CA SER A 8 25.12 -32.10 -6.66
C SER A 8 24.63 -31.67 -5.26
N ASP A 9 25.35 -32.01 -4.20
CA ASP A 9 24.92 -31.69 -2.82
C ASP A 9 25.12 -30.21 -2.51
N SER A 10 26.21 -29.59 -3.00
CA SER A 10 26.48 -28.17 -2.76
C SER A 10 25.46 -27.22 -3.41
N SER A 11 25.01 -27.49 -4.64
CA SER A 11 23.95 -26.68 -5.29
C SER A 11 22.58 -26.87 -4.64
N LYS A 12 22.26 -28.08 -4.14
CA LYS A 12 21.02 -28.32 -3.39
C LYS A 12 21.01 -27.59 -2.04
N GLU A 13 22.12 -27.65 -1.29
CA GLU A 13 22.26 -26.88 -0.05
C GLU A 13 22.13 -25.38 -0.29
N LYS A 14 22.76 -24.87 -1.36
CA LYS A 14 22.64 -23.46 -1.73
C LYS A 14 21.20 -23.07 -2.08
N LEU A 15 20.48 -23.91 -2.85
CA LEU A 15 19.08 -23.67 -3.19
C LEU A 15 18.20 -23.65 -1.93
N ASN A 16 18.43 -24.56 -0.99
CA ASN A 16 17.73 -24.57 0.29
C ASN A 16 17.96 -23.28 1.08
N ARG A 17 19.21 -22.80 1.17
CA ARG A 17 19.53 -21.52 1.82
C ARG A 17 18.83 -20.33 1.16
N ILE A 18 18.77 -20.31 -0.18
CA ILE A 18 18.05 -19.25 -0.91
C ILE A 18 16.55 -19.31 -0.60
N ARG A 19 15.96 -20.51 -0.55
CA ARG A 19 14.55 -20.70 -0.19
C ARG A 19 14.25 -20.21 1.23
N GLU A 20 15.09 -20.57 2.21
CA GLU A 20 14.95 -20.11 3.59
C GLU A 20 15.00 -18.57 3.68
N ARG A 21 15.93 -17.95 2.96
CA ARG A 21 16.02 -16.49 2.87
C ARG A 21 14.80 -15.88 2.18
N LEU A 22 14.28 -16.49 1.11
CA LEU A 22 13.07 -16.03 0.42
C LEU A 22 11.87 -16.00 1.36
N GLU A 23 11.64 -17.08 2.10
CA GLU A 23 10.52 -17.14 3.05
C GLU A 23 10.70 -16.12 4.18
N ALA A 24 11.91 -16.00 4.75
CA ALA A 24 12.19 -14.98 5.76
C ALA A 24 11.99 -13.55 5.23
N THR A 25 12.34 -13.27 3.97
CA THR A 25 12.07 -11.97 3.33
C THR A 25 10.57 -11.77 3.12
N ARG A 26 9.81 -12.81 2.71
CA ARG A 26 8.35 -12.72 2.57
C ARG A 26 7.67 -12.39 3.88
N GLU A 27 8.06 -13.03 4.97
CA GLU A 27 7.52 -12.75 6.31
C GLU A 27 7.76 -11.29 6.72
N LYS A 28 8.98 -10.78 6.51
CA LYS A 28 9.29 -9.37 6.78
C LYS A 28 8.47 -8.42 5.91
N MET A 29 8.27 -8.76 4.63
CA MET A 29 7.45 -7.97 3.72
C MET A 29 5.99 -7.93 4.17
N GLU A 30 5.45 -9.05 4.65
CA GLU A 30 4.09 -9.10 5.19
C GLU A 30 3.96 -8.24 6.44
N VAL A 31 4.95 -8.27 7.34
CA VAL A 31 4.98 -7.39 8.53
C VAL A 31 4.93 -5.91 8.14
N GLU A 32 5.72 -5.48 7.16
CA GLU A 32 5.70 -4.07 6.70
C GLU A 32 4.43 -3.71 5.92
N ALA A 33 3.81 -4.67 5.24
CA ALA A 33 2.52 -4.47 4.57
C ALA A 33 1.40 -4.25 5.60
N LEU A 34 1.34 -5.09 6.63
CA LEU A 34 0.38 -4.95 7.74
C LEU A 34 0.63 -3.66 8.53
N ALA A 35 1.89 -3.31 8.78
CA ALA A 35 2.23 -2.05 9.44
C ALA A 35 1.79 -0.82 8.62
N PHE A 36 1.88 -0.86 7.29
CA PHE A 36 1.37 0.20 6.43
C PHE A 36 -0.17 0.30 6.49
N ILE A 37 -0.86 -0.84 6.46
CA ILE A 37 -2.33 -0.90 6.59
C ILE A 37 -2.76 -0.31 7.92
N GLU A 38 -2.12 -0.72 9.02
CA GLU A 38 -2.46 -0.26 10.37
C GLU A 38 -2.17 1.24 10.56
N ALA A 39 -1.01 1.71 10.07
CA ALA A 39 -0.69 3.13 10.05
C ALA A 39 -1.73 3.94 9.25
N THR A 40 -2.28 3.36 8.18
CA THR A 40 -3.36 3.99 7.41
C THR A 40 -4.65 4.09 8.22
N LYS A 41 -5.06 3.03 8.93
CA LYS A 41 -6.24 3.07 9.80
C LYS A 41 -6.13 4.16 10.86
N GLN A 42 -4.97 4.24 11.51
CA GLN A 42 -4.69 5.24 12.53
C GLN A 42 -4.71 6.65 11.93
N PHE A 43 -3.99 6.86 10.82
CA PHE A 43 -3.93 8.14 10.12
C PHE A 43 -5.33 8.64 9.73
N VAL A 44 -6.14 7.78 9.11
CA VAL A 44 -7.49 8.15 8.66
C VAL A 44 -8.38 8.45 9.86
N SER A 45 -8.36 7.62 10.90
CA SER A 45 -9.16 7.82 12.12
C SER A 45 -8.82 9.15 12.82
N GLU A 46 -7.54 9.44 13.01
CA GLU A 46 -7.08 10.71 13.59
C GLU A 46 -7.46 11.91 12.72
N TRP A 47 -7.33 11.76 11.40
CA TRP A 47 -7.66 12.81 10.46
C TRP A 47 -9.14 13.18 10.58
N ILE A 48 -10.04 12.20 10.59
CA ILE A 48 -11.46 12.46 10.75
C ILE A 48 -11.76 13.07 12.13
N GLN A 49 -11.18 12.52 13.20
CA GLN A 49 -11.41 13.01 14.55
C GLN A 49 -11.05 14.51 14.65
N ARG A 50 -9.93 14.93 14.05
CA ARG A 50 -9.54 16.34 13.94
C ARG A 50 -10.56 17.15 13.13
N GLU A 51 -11.09 16.62 12.03
CA GLU A 51 -12.10 17.32 11.24
C GLU A 51 -13.43 17.48 11.99
N ILE A 52 -13.84 16.49 12.78
CA ILE A 52 -15.00 16.58 13.67
C ILE A 52 -14.77 17.67 14.74
N GLU A 53 -13.62 17.63 15.42
CA GLU A 53 -13.27 18.61 16.46
C GLU A 53 -13.25 20.04 15.92
N MET A 54 -12.70 20.25 14.72
CA MET A 54 -12.70 21.57 14.08
C MET A 54 -14.08 22.03 13.63
N ALA A 55 -14.96 21.11 13.22
CA ALA A 55 -16.35 21.44 12.90
C ALA A 55 -17.14 21.85 14.15
N VAL A 56 -16.89 21.21 15.29
CA VAL A 56 -17.55 21.50 16.58
C VAL A 56 -17.01 22.79 17.22
N CYS A 57 -15.71 23.09 17.05
CA CYS A 57 -15.05 24.23 17.67
C CYS A 57 -15.04 25.51 16.81
N SER A 58 -15.67 25.54 15.63
CA SER A 58 -15.72 26.75 14.79
C SER A 58 -16.61 27.82 15.43
N PRO A 59 -16.07 28.97 15.88
CA PRO A 59 -16.90 30.11 16.26
C PRO A 59 -17.54 30.69 15.00
N GLU A 60 -18.77 31.20 15.11
CA GLU A 60 -19.40 32.09 14.13
C GLU A 60 -18.56 33.36 13.96
N SER A 61 -17.46 33.33 13.20
CA SER A 61 -16.65 34.53 12.94
C SER A 61 -15.54 34.24 11.90
N SER A 62 -15.90 34.20 10.63
CA SER A 62 -15.03 34.77 9.59
C SER A 62 -15.87 35.10 8.37
N ALA A 63 -16.01 36.40 8.11
CA ALA A 63 -16.57 36.93 6.88
C ALA A 63 -15.82 36.34 5.68
N PHE A 64 -16.44 35.38 5.00
CA PHE A 64 -16.09 34.93 3.66
C PHE A 64 -17.19 35.37 2.69
N PRO A 65 -16.84 35.64 1.42
CA PRO A 65 -17.75 36.26 0.47
C PRO A 65 -19.00 35.40 0.24
N GLU A 66 -20.11 36.11 0.18
CA GLU A 66 -21.51 35.77 0.35
C GLU A 66 -22.11 34.89 -0.76
N ASN A 67 -21.44 33.82 -1.19
CA ASN A 67 -21.93 32.94 -2.27
C ASN A 67 -21.91 31.43 -1.94
N ILE A 68 -21.89 31.07 -0.68
CA ILE A 68 -22.33 29.73 -0.26
C ILE A 68 -23.23 29.93 0.95
N ARG A 69 -24.55 29.97 0.70
CA ARG A 69 -25.54 29.85 1.78
C ARG A 69 -25.37 28.47 2.39
N PHE A 70 -24.51 28.38 3.40
CA PHE A 70 -24.65 27.33 4.40
C PHE A 70 -25.86 27.73 5.23
N ASP A 71 -26.96 27.01 5.03
CA ASP A 71 -28.07 27.09 5.95
C ASP A 71 -27.54 26.80 7.35
N SER A 72 -27.84 27.67 8.31
CA SER A 72 -27.56 27.51 9.73
C SER A 72 -28.45 26.43 10.35
N GLY A 73 -28.69 25.36 9.61
CA GLY A 73 -29.28 24.12 10.09
C GLY A 73 -28.34 23.54 11.11
N LYS A 74 -28.86 23.31 12.32
CA LYS A 74 -28.15 22.70 13.45
C LYS A 74 -27.24 21.57 12.96
N PRO A 75 -26.05 21.38 13.56
CA PRO A 75 -25.21 20.25 13.24
C PRO A 75 -25.96 19.00 13.70
N ASP A 76 -26.68 18.36 12.78
CA ASP A 76 -27.29 17.08 13.07
C ASP A 76 -26.14 16.09 13.09
N LYS A 77 -25.65 15.92 14.32
CA LYS A 77 -24.74 14.93 14.87
C LYS A 77 -24.32 13.88 13.85
N SER A 78 -23.00 13.75 13.64
CA SER A 78 -22.40 12.48 13.23
C SER A 78 -23.16 11.33 13.89
N LYS A 79 -23.99 10.59 13.12
CA LYS A 79 -24.92 9.58 13.68
C LYS A 79 -24.18 8.40 14.31
N LEU A 80 -22.89 8.26 14.02
CA LEU A 80 -22.06 7.13 14.41
C LEU A 80 -21.27 7.48 15.67
N GLY A 81 -21.35 6.61 16.68
CA GLY A 81 -20.47 6.71 17.84
C GLY A 81 -19.00 6.49 17.44
N PRO A 82 -18.02 7.03 18.20
CA PRO A 82 -16.58 6.92 17.87
C PRO A 82 -16.10 5.49 17.59
N ASN A 83 -16.71 4.50 18.24
CA ASN A 83 -16.38 3.09 18.03
C ASN A 83 -16.91 2.55 16.68
N GLU A 84 -18.15 2.88 16.33
CA GLU A 84 -18.75 2.47 15.05
C GLU A 84 -18.01 3.12 13.86
N LEU A 85 -17.54 4.33 14.10
CA LEU A 85 -16.70 5.09 13.22
C LEU A 85 -15.39 4.39 12.86
N SER A 86 -14.65 4.00 13.90
CA SER A 86 -13.35 3.34 13.79
C SER A 86 -13.49 2.00 13.06
N LEU A 87 -14.57 1.26 13.32
CA LEU A 87 -14.90 0.03 12.61
C LEU A 87 -15.10 0.27 11.11
N LYS A 88 -15.92 1.27 10.72
CA LYS A 88 -16.12 1.59 9.29
C LYS A 88 -14.85 2.05 8.60
N VAL A 89 -14.01 2.85 9.28
CA VAL A 89 -12.70 3.25 8.75
C VAL A 89 -11.82 2.02 8.52
N SER A 90 -11.76 1.12 9.50
CA SER A 90 -11.01 -0.12 9.38
C SER A 90 -11.50 -0.95 8.19
N ASP A 91 -12.81 -1.12 8.02
CA ASP A 91 -13.40 -1.88 6.91
C ASP A 91 -13.06 -1.28 5.54
N ILE A 92 -13.11 0.06 5.41
CA ILE A 92 -12.73 0.77 4.17
C ILE A 92 -11.24 0.56 3.89
N VAL A 93 -10.38 0.73 4.89
CA VAL A 93 -8.93 0.57 4.75
C VAL A 93 -8.58 -0.85 4.32
N GLU A 94 -9.12 -1.86 4.99
CA GLU A 94 -8.93 -3.28 4.65
C GLU A 94 -9.39 -3.57 3.21
N THR A 95 -10.57 -3.08 2.84
CA THR A 95 -11.14 -3.25 1.49
C THR A 95 -10.23 -2.69 0.39
N HIS A 96 -9.49 -1.62 0.66
CA HIS A 96 -8.68 -0.93 -0.34
C HIS A 96 -7.18 -1.27 -0.29
N LEU A 97 -6.61 -1.66 0.85
CA LEU A 97 -5.17 -1.92 0.99
C LEU A 97 -4.82 -3.38 1.25
N ASN A 98 -5.72 -4.20 1.82
CA ASN A 98 -5.44 -5.61 2.08
C ASN A 98 -5.74 -6.50 0.86
N ARG A 99 -5.28 -6.05 -0.31
CA ARG A 99 -5.42 -6.77 -1.57
C ARG A 99 -4.05 -7.23 -2.06
N ASP A 100 -3.98 -8.45 -2.58
CA ASP A 100 -2.72 -9.07 -3.05
C ASP A 100 -2.07 -8.34 -4.24
N ASN A 101 -2.81 -7.46 -4.92
CA ASN A 101 -2.33 -6.78 -6.12
C ASN A 101 -1.17 -5.81 -5.84
N TYR A 102 -1.14 -5.16 -4.67
CA TYR A 102 -0.08 -4.23 -4.25
C TYR A 102 1.14 -4.94 -3.66
N TRP A 103 0.89 -6.08 -3.01
CA TRP A 103 1.88 -6.80 -2.21
C TRP A 103 2.55 -7.91 -3.03
N ILE A 104 3.64 -7.56 -3.72
CA ILE A 104 4.39 -8.47 -4.61
C ILE A 104 4.67 -9.84 -3.98
N HIS A 105 5.02 -9.89 -2.69
CA HIS A 105 5.35 -11.13 -2.00
C HIS A 105 4.18 -12.11 -1.87
N ARG A 106 2.93 -11.64 -1.95
CA ARG A 106 1.71 -12.47 -1.90
C ARG A 106 1.39 -13.14 -3.25
N LYS A 107 2.03 -12.73 -4.35
CA LYS A 107 1.81 -13.32 -5.68
C LYS A 107 2.66 -14.57 -5.88
N ALA A 108 2.00 -15.72 -5.99
CA ALA A 108 2.65 -17.00 -6.24
C ALA A 108 3.36 -17.08 -7.61
N LEU A 109 2.87 -16.37 -8.63
CA LEU A 109 3.35 -16.41 -10.02
C LEU A 109 4.33 -15.29 -10.37
N PHE A 110 5.10 -14.83 -9.40
CA PHE A 110 6.05 -13.75 -9.62
C PHE A 110 7.19 -14.20 -10.56
N GLN A 111 7.23 -13.66 -11.80
CA GLN A 111 8.35 -13.86 -12.72
C GLN A 111 9.38 -12.72 -12.54
N PRO A 112 10.55 -13.00 -11.94
CA PRO A 112 11.59 -12.00 -11.71
C PRO A 112 12.31 -11.64 -13.02
N ASP A 113 12.39 -10.34 -13.29
CA ASP A 113 13.50 -9.72 -14.01
C ASP A 113 14.31 -8.91 -12.98
N ILE A 114 15.63 -8.88 -13.14
CA ILE A 114 16.58 -8.17 -12.27
C ILE A 114 17.15 -6.91 -12.89
N SER A 115 16.71 -6.56 -14.11
CA SER A 115 17.08 -5.26 -14.66
C SER A 115 16.70 -4.18 -13.65
N ARG A 116 17.68 -3.32 -13.32
CA ARG A 116 17.49 -2.25 -12.33
C ARG A 116 16.25 -1.41 -12.67
N ASP A 117 16.06 -1.15 -13.96
CA ASP A 117 14.91 -0.41 -14.49
C ASP A 117 13.58 -1.10 -14.18
N TYR A 118 13.53 -2.45 -14.24
CA TYR A 118 12.32 -3.20 -13.87
C TYR A 118 12.04 -3.11 -12.37
N VAL A 119 13.05 -3.24 -11.52
CA VAL A 119 12.89 -3.14 -10.06
C VAL A 119 12.41 -1.75 -9.66
N GLU A 120 13.04 -0.69 -10.20
CA GLU A 120 12.62 0.70 -9.95
C GLU A 120 11.20 0.96 -10.46
N PHE A 121 10.87 0.48 -11.67
CA PHE A 121 9.51 0.58 -12.21
C PHE A 121 8.48 -0.09 -11.29
N LYS A 122 8.78 -1.27 -10.74
CA LYS A 122 7.88 -1.95 -9.80
C LYS A 122 7.70 -1.17 -8.50
N LYS A 123 8.78 -0.63 -7.94
CA LYS A 123 8.73 0.20 -6.74
C LYS A 123 7.87 1.44 -6.95
N GLU A 124 8.13 2.18 -8.04
CA GLU A 124 7.38 3.38 -8.38
C GLU A 124 5.89 3.06 -8.59
N LYS A 125 5.60 1.94 -9.27
CA LYS A 125 4.22 1.47 -9.47
C LYS A 125 3.52 1.19 -8.14
N ILE A 126 4.14 0.43 -7.24
CA ILE A 126 3.59 0.13 -5.91
C ILE A 126 3.30 1.45 -5.16
N GLN A 127 4.28 2.36 -5.13
CA GLN A 127 4.14 3.63 -4.42
C GLN A 127 2.97 4.46 -4.96
N LYS A 128 2.83 4.58 -6.29
CA LYS A 128 1.73 5.29 -6.93
C LYS A 128 0.38 4.64 -6.63
N GLU A 129 0.29 3.32 -6.73
CA GLU A 129 -0.94 2.56 -6.48
C GLU A 129 -1.39 2.63 -5.01
N LEU A 130 -0.48 2.49 -4.06
CA LEU A 130 -0.78 2.62 -2.63
C LEU A 130 -1.17 4.06 -2.29
N THR A 131 -0.44 5.06 -2.81
CA THR A 131 -0.81 6.47 -2.62
C THR A 131 -2.19 6.76 -3.19
N SER A 132 -2.50 6.25 -4.38
CA SER A 132 -3.83 6.37 -4.97
C SER A 132 -4.91 5.69 -4.13
N SER A 133 -4.61 4.53 -3.53
CA SER A 133 -5.56 3.79 -2.70
C SER A 133 -5.84 4.51 -1.38
N VAL A 134 -4.82 5.09 -0.74
CA VAL A 134 -4.97 5.95 0.44
C VAL A 134 -5.86 7.16 0.13
N ARG A 135 -5.68 7.77 -1.05
CA ARG A 135 -6.55 8.87 -1.49
C ARG A 135 -8.01 8.43 -1.61
N ILE A 136 -8.26 7.29 -2.25
CA ILE A 136 -9.62 6.73 -2.34
C ILE A 136 -10.20 6.47 -0.95
N ILE A 137 -9.42 5.87 -0.04
CA ILE A 137 -9.84 5.62 1.34
C ILE A 137 -10.32 6.91 1.99
N ILE A 138 -9.55 8.00 1.90
CA ILE A 138 -9.94 9.27 2.54
C ILE A 138 -11.23 9.82 1.93
N GLY A 139 -11.40 9.72 0.60
CA GLY A 139 -12.64 10.10 -0.08
C GLY A 139 -13.85 9.27 0.38
N CYS A 140 -13.75 7.93 0.33
CA CYS A 140 -14.81 7.03 0.79
C CYS A 140 -15.12 7.24 2.28
N THR A 141 -14.09 7.49 3.07
CA THR A 141 -14.20 7.80 4.48
C THR A 141 -15.05 9.06 4.63
N THR A 142 -14.68 10.19 4.01
CA THR A 142 -15.46 11.44 4.11
C THR A 142 -16.94 11.31 3.75
N GLU A 143 -17.29 10.46 2.78
CA GLU A 143 -18.69 10.18 2.40
C GLU A 143 -19.47 9.48 3.54
N VAL A 144 -18.82 8.67 4.36
CA VAL A 144 -19.44 8.05 5.55
C VAL A 144 -19.66 9.06 6.67
N PHE A 145 -18.86 10.13 6.72
CA PHE A 145 -18.93 11.16 7.76
C PHE A 145 -19.87 12.30 7.47
N TRP A 146 -19.96 12.71 6.22
CA TRP A 146 -20.77 13.83 5.78
C TRP A 146 -21.89 13.27 4.90
N GLU A 147 -23.15 13.47 5.29
CA GLU A 147 -24.26 13.24 4.36
C GLU A 147 -24.08 14.21 3.19
N LEU A 148 -23.63 13.69 2.04
CA LEU A 148 -23.71 14.43 0.78
C LEU A 148 -25.20 14.60 0.45
N GLU A 149 -25.68 15.84 0.38
CA GLU A 149 -27.03 16.09 -0.14
C GLU A 149 -27.18 15.49 -1.55
N GLU A 150 -28.39 14.99 -1.85
CA GLU A 150 -28.77 14.53 -3.19
C GLU A 150 -28.57 15.66 -4.21
N GLY A 151 -27.40 15.71 -4.84
CA GLY A 151 -27.10 16.73 -5.85
C GLY A 151 -25.65 17.21 -5.94
N GLU A 152 -24.74 16.84 -5.03
CA GLU A 152 -23.33 17.26 -5.11
C GLU A 152 -22.35 16.12 -5.50
N PRO A 153 -22.30 15.71 -6.79
CA PRO A 153 -21.35 14.72 -7.27
C PRO A 153 -19.90 15.25 -7.35
N GLU A 154 -19.69 16.57 -7.24
CA GLU A 154 -18.37 17.22 -7.40
C GLU A 154 -17.47 17.14 -6.16
N GLN A 155 -17.98 16.66 -5.01
CA GLN A 155 -17.17 16.51 -3.79
C GLN A 155 -16.25 15.28 -3.79
N LYS A 156 -16.35 14.37 -4.78
CA LYS A 156 -15.60 13.10 -4.88
C LYS A 156 -14.07 13.19 -4.96
N GLY A 157 -13.49 14.38 -4.84
CA GLY A 157 -12.05 14.60 -4.82
C GLY A 157 -11.60 15.60 -3.77
N TRP A 158 -12.48 16.07 -2.90
CA TRP A 158 -12.20 17.13 -1.94
C TRP A 158 -12.31 16.62 -0.51
N VAL A 159 -11.33 16.99 0.28
CA VAL A 159 -11.24 16.71 1.71
C VAL A 159 -11.07 18.03 2.43
N LYS A 160 -11.75 18.23 3.55
CA LYS A 160 -11.53 19.40 4.39
C LYS A 160 -10.29 19.11 5.23
N GLU A 161 -9.26 19.94 5.14
CA GLU A 161 -8.07 19.83 6.00
C GLU A 161 -7.86 21.18 6.66
N ARG A 162 -7.95 21.24 8.00
CA ARG A 162 -7.82 22.49 8.76
C ARG A 162 -8.78 23.58 8.30
N GLY A 163 -10.03 23.20 8.02
CA GLY A 163 -11.06 24.12 7.57
C GLY A 163 -11.01 24.50 6.09
N LYS A 164 -9.98 24.09 5.34
CA LYS A 164 -9.85 24.39 3.90
C LYS A 164 -10.17 23.16 3.06
N ARG A 165 -10.96 23.31 2.00
CA ARG A 165 -11.12 22.27 0.99
C ARG A 165 -9.79 22.08 0.26
N LYS A 166 -9.21 20.90 0.36
CA LYS A 166 -8.05 20.47 -0.41
C LYS A 166 -8.44 19.30 -1.29
N TYR A 167 -7.87 19.27 -2.48
CA TYR A 167 -8.01 18.08 -3.30
C TYR A 167 -7.28 16.93 -2.59
N VAL A 168 -7.87 15.74 -2.57
CA VAL A 168 -7.31 14.55 -1.93
C VAL A 168 -5.86 14.28 -2.39
N CYS A 169 -5.52 14.70 -3.62
CA CYS A 169 -4.18 14.60 -4.18
C CYS A 169 -3.08 15.33 -3.39
N PHE A 170 -3.43 16.32 -2.54
CA PHE A 170 -2.48 17.07 -1.74
C PHE A 170 -2.13 16.41 -0.39
N LEU A 171 -2.87 15.38 0.03
CA LEU A 171 -2.57 14.67 1.26
C LEU A 171 -1.32 13.81 1.08
N ARG A 172 -0.36 14.04 1.96
CA ARG A 172 0.86 13.24 2.08
C ARG A 172 0.57 12.03 2.97
N LEU A 173 1.29 10.93 2.72
CA LEU A 173 1.29 9.79 3.64
C LEU A 173 1.82 10.24 4.99
N SER A 174 1.38 9.61 6.08
CA SER A 174 1.99 9.85 7.40
C SER A 174 3.46 9.41 7.41
N ASP A 175 4.21 9.85 8.42
CA ASP A 175 5.61 9.45 8.57
C ASP A 175 5.73 7.94 8.80
N GLU A 176 4.80 7.34 9.55
CA GLU A 176 4.72 5.90 9.81
C GLU A 176 4.42 5.12 8.53
N MET A 177 3.44 5.58 7.75
CA MET A 177 3.11 4.99 6.45
C MET A 177 4.30 5.06 5.49
N THR A 178 4.98 6.21 5.44
CA THR A 178 6.17 6.42 4.59
C THR A 178 7.30 5.49 5.03
N ALA A 179 7.58 5.42 6.33
CA ALA A 179 8.64 4.57 6.86
C ALA A 179 8.38 3.07 6.61
N SER A 180 7.14 2.62 6.75
CA SER A 180 6.73 1.25 6.46
C SER A 180 6.88 0.93 4.97
N LEU A 181 6.41 1.83 4.10
CA LEU A 181 6.54 1.68 2.66
C LEU A 181 8.01 1.64 2.22
N ASP A 182 8.86 2.52 2.75
CA ASP A 182 10.29 2.53 2.42
C ASP A 182 10.99 1.24 2.81
N ARG A 183 10.68 0.69 4.00
CA ARG A 183 11.20 -0.63 4.43
C ARG A 183 10.69 -1.75 3.52
N TYR A 184 9.40 -1.74 3.19
CA TYR A 184 8.82 -2.68 2.25
C TYR A 184 9.51 -2.64 0.87
N LEU A 185 9.75 -1.44 0.33
CA LEU A 185 10.41 -1.27 -0.98
C LEU A 185 11.87 -1.73 -0.96
N LYS A 186 12.59 -1.61 0.16
CA LYS A 186 13.94 -2.19 0.33
C LYS A 186 13.88 -3.73 0.32
N LEU A 187 12.92 -4.31 1.04
CA LEU A 187 12.72 -5.76 1.05
C LEU A 187 12.32 -6.30 -0.34
N CYS A 188 11.58 -5.52 -1.13
CA CYS A 188 11.31 -5.87 -2.53
C CYS A 188 12.61 -6.10 -3.32
N GLU A 189 13.64 -5.25 -3.17
CA GLU A 189 14.92 -5.43 -3.88
C GLU A 189 15.59 -6.75 -3.52
N GLU A 190 15.68 -7.04 -2.21
CA GLU A 190 16.22 -8.31 -1.74
C GLU A 190 15.40 -9.49 -2.31
N PHE A 191 14.07 -9.37 -2.32
CA PHE A 191 13.18 -10.37 -2.88
C PHE A 191 13.42 -10.61 -4.39
N PHE A 192 13.62 -9.55 -5.18
CA PHE A 192 13.93 -9.67 -6.61
C PHE A 192 15.29 -10.39 -6.82
N ILE A 193 16.31 -10.01 -6.05
CA ILE A 193 17.64 -10.61 -6.11
C ILE A 193 17.58 -12.10 -5.79
N LEU A 194 16.93 -12.47 -4.67
CA LEU A 194 16.82 -13.86 -4.23
C LEU A 194 16.05 -14.74 -5.21
N ASN A 195 14.94 -14.25 -5.78
CA ASN A 195 14.19 -15.00 -6.78
C ASN A 195 15.02 -15.26 -8.04
N HIS A 196 15.85 -14.30 -8.45
CA HIS A 196 16.76 -14.49 -9.56
C HIS A 196 17.88 -15.48 -9.25
N GLU A 197 18.51 -15.36 -8.07
CA GLU A 197 19.51 -16.34 -7.62
C GLU A 197 18.93 -17.76 -7.57
N MET A 198 17.70 -17.91 -7.09
CA MET A 198 16.99 -19.19 -7.08
C MET A 198 16.80 -19.73 -8.50
N LYS A 199 16.32 -18.90 -9.43
CA LYS A 199 16.12 -19.28 -10.84
C LYS A 199 17.44 -19.71 -11.50
N GLN A 200 18.52 -18.97 -11.27
CA GLN A 200 19.85 -19.29 -11.79
C GLN A 200 20.37 -20.63 -11.24
N GLU A 201 20.19 -20.88 -9.95
CA GLU A 201 20.65 -22.13 -9.33
C GLU A 201 19.79 -23.33 -9.78
N MET A 202 18.49 -23.14 -9.99
CA MET A 202 17.62 -24.17 -10.60
C MET A 202 18.07 -24.53 -12.02
N LEU A 203 18.39 -23.53 -12.87
CA LEU A 203 18.89 -23.79 -14.23
C LEU A 203 20.19 -24.59 -14.24
N LYS A 204 21.11 -24.30 -13.31
CA LYS A 204 22.35 -25.08 -13.14
C LYS A 204 22.08 -26.53 -12.75
N ILE A 205 21.13 -26.78 -11.85
CA ILE A 205 20.74 -28.14 -11.45
C ILE A 205 20.11 -28.90 -12.63
N GLU A 206 19.32 -28.21 -13.46
CA GLU A 206 18.73 -28.79 -14.68
C GLU A 206 19.72 -28.98 -15.84
N GLY A 207 20.97 -28.53 -15.68
CA GLY A 207 21.98 -28.59 -16.75
C GLY A 207 21.71 -27.64 -17.92
N LYS A 208 20.85 -26.63 -17.73
CA LYS A 208 20.53 -25.61 -18.74
C LYS A 208 21.45 -24.41 -18.58
N ASN A 209 21.95 -23.89 -19.70
CA ASN A 209 22.78 -22.69 -19.68
C ASN A 209 21.89 -21.45 -19.45
N PRO A 210 22.20 -20.57 -18.50
CA PRO A 210 21.39 -19.38 -18.24
C PRO A 210 21.45 -18.34 -19.36
N ASP A 211 22.41 -18.48 -20.29
CA ASP A 211 22.60 -17.60 -21.45
C ASP A 211 21.84 -18.07 -22.72
N ASP A 212 21.13 -19.21 -22.67
CA ASP A 212 20.27 -19.64 -23.77
C ASP A 212 19.01 -18.74 -23.81
N LYS A 213 19.09 -17.67 -24.60
CA LYS A 213 18.02 -16.69 -24.88
C LYS A 213 16.73 -17.31 -25.46
N THR A 214 16.68 -18.62 -25.63
CA THR A 214 15.60 -19.38 -26.26
C THR A 214 14.40 -19.67 -25.34
N PHE A 215 14.51 -19.44 -24.02
CA PHE A 215 13.42 -19.77 -23.08
C PHE A 215 12.55 -18.59 -22.62
N MET A 216 12.80 -17.36 -23.06
CA MET A 216 11.97 -16.19 -22.69
C MET A 216 10.67 -16.05 -23.50
N HIS A 217 10.43 -16.90 -24.50
CA HIS A 217 9.18 -16.92 -25.26
C HIS A 217 8.69 -18.35 -25.45
N ARG A 218 7.88 -18.83 -24.51
CA ARG A 218 6.81 -19.80 -24.80
C ARG A 218 5.77 -19.76 -23.68
N SER A 219 4.71 -19.03 -24.00
CA SER A 219 3.29 -19.11 -23.58
C SER A 219 2.96 -19.07 -22.09
#